data_AF-A0A0Q9K4J3-F1
#
_entry.id   AF-A0A0Q9K4J3-F1
#
_cell.length_a   1.000
_cell.length_b   1.000
_cell.length_c   1.000
_cell.angle_alpha   90.00
_cell.angle_beta   90.00
_cell.angle_gamma   90.00
#
_symmetry.space_group_name_H-M   'P 1'
#
loop_
_entity.id
_entity.type
_entity.pdbx_description
1 polymer ?
#
loop_
_entity_poly.entity_id
_entity_poly.type
_entity_poly.pdbx_seq_one_letter_code
_entity_poly.pdbx_strand_id
1 'polypeptide(L)'
;MDVTQSESTAVDSGPDEPRAGMMRAGAAAAVGGLAGLTWAAGFRGYMSALAGKESAVTWYGTFGTILAPAAAVGALFGWAEHRRLAGDELPYRRAIAAAPMALGVLPLTKPGALATLRKTGEGSGAGAVALAAIGGGYAVAGRGPVWTRVATGVLAAAVAAGAAASVPSVGGRRLSLATPRGALTAALGAGSVLTFALAASVPFRARATGDAARGSSAE
;
A
#
# COMPACT_ATOMS: atom_id res chain seq x y z
N MET A 1 49.88 -2.36 47.00
CA MET A 1 49.13 -1.15 47.39
C MET A 1 49.55 -0.10 46.37
N ASP A 2 48.76 0.31 45.37
CA ASP A 2 47.32 0.28 45.22
C ASP A 2 46.91 -0.02 43.77
N VAL A 3 45.80 -0.74 43.67
CA VAL A 3 45.08 -1.07 42.46
C VAL A 3 44.23 0.16 42.11
N THR A 4 44.58 0.89 41.05
CA THR A 4 43.72 1.92 40.48
C THR A 4 42.51 1.25 39.83
N GLN A 5 41.36 1.38 40.50
CA GLN A 5 40.04 1.05 39.99
C GLN A 5 39.83 1.67 38.60
N SER A 6 39.67 0.80 37.61
CA SER A 6 39.04 1.14 36.34
C SER A 6 37.54 1.26 36.63
N GLU A 7 37.04 2.47 36.83
CA GLU A 7 35.60 2.76 36.84
C GLU A 7 35.03 2.41 35.46
N SER A 8 34.54 1.18 35.36
CA SER A 8 33.66 0.74 34.30
C SER A 8 32.37 1.55 34.40
N THR A 9 32.28 2.64 33.62
CA THR A 9 31.02 3.31 33.30
C THR A 9 30.20 2.36 32.43
N ALA A 10 29.62 1.34 33.07
CA ALA A 10 28.52 0.59 32.51
C ALA A 10 27.39 1.59 32.30
N VAL A 11 27.19 1.98 31.05
CA VAL A 11 25.98 2.68 30.62
C VAL A 11 24.82 1.75 31.02
N ASP A 12 24.10 2.14 32.07
CA ASP A 12 22.86 1.53 32.51
C ASP A 12 21.82 1.75 31.40
N SER A 13 21.83 0.85 30.41
CA SER A 13 20.77 0.72 29.43
C SER A 13 19.54 0.19 30.17
N GLY A 14 18.81 1.13 30.77
CA GLY A 14 17.67 0.86 31.62
C GLY A 14 16.55 0.06 30.92
N PRO A 15 15.63 -0.54 31.69
CA PRO A 15 14.57 -1.43 31.18
C PRO A 15 13.53 -0.79 30.25
N ASP A 16 13.66 0.50 29.94
CA ASP A 16 12.66 1.28 29.20
C ASP A 16 12.88 1.34 27.68
N GLU A 17 14.09 1.08 27.18
CA GLU A 17 14.37 1.08 25.73
C GLU A 17 13.54 0.06 24.92
N PRO A 18 13.36 -1.20 25.37
CA PRO A 18 12.58 -2.19 24.61
C PRO A 18 11.10 -1.81 24.49
N ARG A 19 10.53 -1.17 25.53
CA ARG A 19 9.13 -0.75 25.55
C ARG A 19 8.89 0.44 24.62
N ALA A 20 9.78 1.42 24.64
CA ALA A 20 9.69 2.58 23.76
C ALA A 20 9.74 2.19 22.26
N GLY A 21 10.60 1.22 21.90
CA GLY A 21 10.65 0.67 20.53
C GLY A 21 9.35 -0.01 20.13
N MET A 22 8.76 -0.83 21.02
CA MET A 22 7.51 -1.54 20.75
C MET A 22 6.32 -0.57 20.59
N MET A 23 6.24 0.47 21.42
CA MET A 23 5.20 1.49 21.32
C MET A 23 5.30 2.28 20.00
N ARG A 24 6.53 2.62 19.57
CA ARG A 24 6.75 3.31 18.27
C ARG A 24 6.39 2.43 17.09
N ALA A 25 6.72 1.14 17.13
CA ALA A 25 6.33 0.18 16.10
C ALA A 25 4.79 0.02 16.04
N GLY A 26 4.14 -0.07 17.20
CA GLY A 26 2.68 -0.13 17.30
C GLY A 26 2.00 1.12 16.74
N ALA A 27 2.51 2.31 17.07
CA ALA A 27 2.01 3.57 16.55
C ALA A 27 2.14 3.65 15.03
N ALA A 28 3.30 3.26 14.48
CA ALA A 28 3.50 3.24 13.02
C ALA A 28 2.56 2.26 12.31
N ALA A 29 2.34 1.07 12.88
CA ALA A 29 1.37 0.11 12.37
C ALA A 29 -0.07 0.67 12.44
N ALA A 30 -0.44 1.36 13.53
CA ALA A 30 -1.76 1.96 13.68
C ALA A 30 -2.00 3.08 12.66
N VAL A 31 -1.02 3.97 12.44
CA VAL A 31 -1.08 5.03 11.43
C VAL A 31 -1.21 4.42 10.03
N GLY A 32 -0.39 3.41 9.72
CA GLY A 32 -0.49 2.69 8.46
C GLY A 32 -1.86 2.02 8.26
N GLY A 33 -2.38 1.39 9.31
CA GLY A 33 -3.70 0.75 9.29
C GLY A 33 -4.84 1.74 9.07
N LEU A 34 -4.79 2.90 9.73
CA LEU A 34 -5.74 4.00 9.51
C LEU A 34 -5.65 4.51 8.06
N ALA A 35 -4.44 4.72 7.54
CA ALA A 35 -4.24 5.14 6.16
C ALA A 35 -4.83 4.12 5.16
N GLY A 36 -4.63 2.83 5.40
CA GLY A 36 -5.22 1.75 4.60
C GLY A 36 -6.75 1.73 4.67
N LEU A 37 -7.32 1.93 5.86
CA LEU A 37 -8.77 2.02 6.07
C LEU A 37 -9.37 3.21 5.31
N THR A 38 -8.76 4.39 5.47
CA THR A 38 -9.20 5.62 4.79
C THR A 38 -9.09 5.49 3.28
N TRP A 39 -8.00 4.90 2.77
CA TRP A 39 -7.84 4.61 1.36
C TRP A 39 -8.95 3.69 0.84
N ALA A 40 -9.25 2.60 1.55
CA ALA A 40 -10.29 1.65 1.15
C ALA A 40 -11.69 2.28 1.16
N ALA A 41 -11.99 3.12 2.16
CA ALA A 41 -13.25 3.86 2.22
C ALA A 41 -13.39 4.83 1.04
N GLY A 42 -12.32 5.58 0.72
CA GLY A 42 -12.28 6.48 -0.44
C GLY A 42 -12.44 5.73 -1.76
N PHE A 43 -11.69 4.65 -1.96
CA PHE A 43 -11.78 3.82 -3.17
C PHE A 43 -13.15 3.16 -3.32
N ARG A 44 -13.79 2.78 -2.21
CA ARG A 44 -15.18 2.29 -2.22
C ARG A 44 -16.16 3.39 -2.65
N GLY A 45 -15.91 4.64 -2.29
CA GLY A 45 -16.65 5.82 -2.76
C GLY A 45 -16.53 6.05 -4.27
N TYR A 46 -15.34 5.83 -4.83
CA TYR A 46 -15.15 5.79 -6.28
C TYR A 46 -16.02 4.68 -6.92
N MET A 47 -15.95 3.45 -6.39
CA MET A 47 -16.75 2.33 -6.91
C MET A 47 -18.26 2.54 -6.77
N SER A 48 -18.72 3.19 -5.70
CA SER A 48 -20.15 3.49 -5.51
C SER A 48 -20.64 4.57 -6.47
N ALA A 49 -19.79 5.54 -6.82
CA ALA A 49 -20.11 6.53 -7.83
C ALA A 49 -20.36 5.88 -9.20
N LEU A 50 -19.56 4.88 -9.57
CA LEU A 50 -19.67 4.12 -10.82
C LEU A 50 -20.89 3.19 -10.85
N ALA A 51 -21.05 2.35 -9.82
CA ALA A 51 -22.11 1.33 -9.77
C ALA A 51 -23.50 1.92 -9.45
N GLY A 52 -23.58 3.17 -8.96
CA GLY A 52 -24.84 3.83 -8.66
C GLY A 52 -25.67 3.06 -7.63
N LYS A 53 -26.93 2.76 -7.98
CA LYS A 53 -27.89 2.10 -7.08
C LYS A 53 -27.53 0.64 -6.76
N GLU A 54 -26.68 0.01 -7.56
CA GLU A 54 -26.26 -1.39 -7.32
C GLU A 54 -25.13 -1.51 -6.29
N SER A 55 -24.58 -0.38 -5.83
CA SER A 55 -23.53 -0.37 -4.82
C SER A 55 -24.06 -0.70 -3.43
N ALA A 56 -24.13 -1.98 -3.09
CA ALA A 56 -24.46 -2.44 -1.73
C ALA A 56 -23.26 -2.39 -0.77
N VAL A 57 -23.55 -2.05 0.50
CA VAL A 57 -22.61 -2.15 1.62
C VAL A 57 -23.09 -3.27 2.53
N THR A 58 -22.20 -4.22 2.82
CA THR A 58 -22.50 -5.36 3.68
C THR A 58 -21.38 -5.56 4.69
N TRP A 59 -21.72 -6.11 5.86
CA TRP A 59 -20.74 -6.41 6.91
C TRP A 59 -19.62 -7.30 6.38
N TYR A 60 -19.96 -8.48 5.85
CA TYR A 60 -18.94 -9.38 5.31
C TYR A 60 -18.25 -8.79 4.07
N GLY A 61 -19.01 -8.30 3.10
CA GLY A 61 -18.49 -7.96 1.78
C GLY A 61 -17.81 -6.60 1.65
N THR A 62 -18.01 -5.69 2.59
CA THR A 62 -17.31 -4.39 2.62
C THR A 62 -16.34 -4.36 3.78
N PHE A 63 -16.82 -4.59 5.00
CA PHE A 63 -15.94 -4.53 6.17
C PHE A 63 -14.97 -5.71 6.21
N GLY A 64 -15.47 -6.93 6.02
CA GLY A 64 -14.66 -8.16 6.07
C GLY A 64 -13.68 -8.32 4.91
N THR A 65 -14.13 -8.12 3.66
CA THR A 65 -13.32 -8.44 2.47
C THR A 65 -12.62 -7.25 1.83
N ILE A 66 -12.88 -6.00 2.25
CA ILE A 66 -12.28 -4.79 1.64
C ILE A 66 -11.57 -3.96 2.70
N LEU A 67 -12.29 -3.47 3.72
CA LEU A 67 -11.72 -2.54 4.71
C LEU A 67 -10.73 -3.23 5.64
N ALA A 68 -11.09 -4.39 6.21
CA ALA A 68 -10.20 -5.14 7.10
C ALA A 68 -8.86 -5.52 6.43
N PRO A 69 -8.83 -6.12 5.22
CA PRO A 69 -7.56 -6.41 4.56
C PRO A 69 -6.79 -5.14 4.17
N ALA A 70 -7.45 -4.04 3.81
CA ALA A 70 -6.76 -2.80 3.50
C ALA A 70 -6.10 -2.20 4.75
N ALA A 71 -6.78 -2.24 5.90
CA ALA A 71 -6.21 -1.84 7.17
C ALA A 71 -5.03 -2.74 7.56
N ALA A 72 -5.13 -4.06 7.35
CA ALA A 72 -4.03 -4.99 7.61
C ALA A 72 -2.82 -4.70 6.71
N VAL A 73 -3.02 -4.52 5.40
CA VAL A 73 -1.95 -4.16 4.45
C VAL A 73 -1.32 -2.82 4.83
N GLY A 74 -2.14 -1.83 5.17
CA GLY A 74 -1.66 -0.53 5.64
C GLY A 74 -0.82 -0.64 6.91
N ALA A 75 -1.25 -1.45 7.89
CA ALA A 75 -0.52 -1.66 9.13
C ALA A 75 0.83 -2.35 8.88
N LEU A 76 0.87 -3.33 7.99
CA LEU A 76 2.11 -3.98 7.56
C LEU A 76 3.07 -2.98 6.90
N PHE A 77 2.58 -2.06 6.06
CA PHE A 77 3.41 -1.03 5.45
C PHE A 77 3.90 0.01 6.46
N GLY A 78 3.06 0.44 7.41
CA GLY A 78 3.46 1.35 8.48
C GLY A 78 4.56 0.75 9.35
N TRP A 79 4.40 -0.51 9.75
CA TRP A 79 5.42 -1.26 10.47
C TRP A 79 6.71 -1.44 9.65
N ALA A 80 6.59 -1.77 8.35
CA ALA A 80 7.74 -1.94 7.48
C ALA A 80 8.55 -0.64 7.30
N GLU A 81 7.87 0.50 7.19
CA GLU A 81 8.52 1.81 7.11
C GLU A 81 9.23 2.16 8.43
N HIS A 82 8.62 1.87 9.57
CA HIS A 82 9.26 2.05 10.88
C HIS A 82 10.57 1.26 10.98
N ARG A 83 10.56 -0.03 10.60
CA ARG A 83 11.80 -0.84 10.58
C ARG A 83 12.83 -0.29 9.60
N ARG A 84 12.40 0.17 8.42
CA ARG A 84 13.29 0.77 7.41
C ARG A 84 14.01 2.02 7.94
N LEU A 85 13.28 2.87 8.67
CA LEU A 85 13.81 4.08 9.29
C LEU A 85 14.72 3.78 10.48
N ALA A 86 14.41 2.74 11.25
CA ALA A 86 15.26 2.24 12.33
C ALA A 86 16.55 1.54 11.82
N GLY A 87 16.69 1.31 10.51
CA GLY A 87 17.83 0.60 9.93
C GLY A 87 17.74 -0.92 10.06
N ASP A 88 16.62 -1.42 10.57
CA ASP A 88 16.41 -2.82 10.86
C ASP A 88 16.21 -3.68 9.59
N GLU A 89 16.44 -4.99 9.75
CA GLU A 89 15.96 -5.94 8.76
C GLU A 89 14.43 -6.05 8.76
N LEU A 90 13.86 -6.17 7.56
CA LEU A 90 12.44 -6.42 7.36
C LEU A 90 12.23 -7.93 7.14
N PRO A 91 11.78 -8.69 8.16
CA PRO A 91 11.49 -10.10 7.98
C PRO A 91 10.31 -10.28 7.00
N TYR A 92 10.28 -11.40 6.29
CA TYR A 92 9.23 -11.73 5.31
C TYR A 92 8.98 -10.65 4.23
N ARG A 93 10.00 -9.86 3.88
CA ARG A 93 9.92 -8.76 2.89
C ARG A 93 9.12 -9.12 1.64
N ARG A 94 9.31 -10.31 1.07
CA ARG A 94 8.60 -10.78 -0.14
C ARG A 94 7.09 -10.97 0.11
N ALA A 95 6.71 -11.49 1.27
CA ALA A 95 5.31 -11.66 1.63
C ALA A 95 4.63 -10.30 1.87
N ILE A 96 5.32 -9.36 2.53
CA ILE A 96 4.81 -8.00 2.74
C ILE A 96 4.68 -7.26 1.40
N ALA A 97 5.63 -7.44 0.48
CA ALA A 97 5.53 -6.92 -0.88
C ALA A 97 4.34 -7.48 -1.66
N ALA A 98 3.95 -8.74 -1.39
CA ALA A 98 2.79 -9.39 -2.00
C ALA A 98 1.47 -9.09 -1.27
N ALA A 99 1.49 -8.40 -0.13
CA ALA A 99 0.30 -8.12 0.68
C ALA A 99 -0.85 -7.43 -0.10
N PRO A 100 -0.60 -6.53 -1.06
CA PRO A 100 -1.66 -5.97 -1.93
C PRO A 100 -2.53 -7.01 -2.63
N MET A 101 -2.01 -8.22 -2.89
CA MET A 101 -2.78 -9.30 -3.52
C MET A 101 -4.00 -9.72 -2.71
N ALA A 102 -3.97 -9.56 -1.38
CA ALA A 102 -5.13 -9.84 -0.53
C ALA A 102 -6.35 -9.02 -0.95
N LEU A 103 -6.16 -7.78 -1.40
CA LEU A 103 -7.24 -6.90 -1.87
C LEU A 103 -7.81 -7.29 -3.24
N GLY A 104 -7.03 -7.99 -4.06
CA GLY A 104 -7.50 -8.56 -5.33
C GLY A 104 -8.21 -9.90 -5.16
N VAL A 105 -7.74 -10.72 -4.21
CA VAL A 105 -8.20 -12.11 -4.03
C VAL A 105 -9.40 -12.22 -3.11
N LEU A 106 -9.42 -11.52 -1.97
CA LEU A 106 -10.49 -11.67 -0.98
C LEU A 106 -11.88 -11.28 -1.50
N PRO A 107 -12.06 -10.29 -2.40
CA PRO A 107 -13.37 -10.04 -2.99
C PRO A 107 -13.92 -11.21 -3.82
N LEU A 108 -13.05 -12.10 -4.33
CA LEU A 108 -13.43 -13.26 -5.13
C LEU A 108 -13.97 -14.42 -4.29
N THR A 109 -13.83 -14.39 -2.96
CA THR A 109 -14.42 -15.40 -2.07
C THR A 109 -15.93 -15.22 -1.89
N LYS A 110 -16.49 -14.10 -2.36
CA LYS A 110 -17.94 -13.88 -2.34
C LYS A 110 -18.66 -14.92 -3.21
N PRO A 111 -19.78 -15.50 -2.72
CA PRO A 111 -20.58 -16.42 -3.52
C PRO A 111 -20.98 -15.78 -4.86
N GLY A 112 -20.75 -16.50 -5.97
CA GLY A 112 -21.04 -16.02 -7.32
C GLY A 112 -20.00 -15.10 -7.96
N ALA A 113 -19.05 -14.53 -7.20
CA ALA A 113 -18.06 -13.59 -7.73
C ALA A 113 -17.15 -14.20 -8.82
N LEU A 114 -16.75 -15.47 -8.65
CA LEU A 114 -15.94 -16.15 -9.66
C LEU A 114 -16.72 -16.44 -10.96
N ALA A 115 -18.02 -16.73 -10.84
CA ALA A 115 -18.89 -16.94 -12.00
C ALA A 115 -19.11 -15.62 -12.75
N THR A 116 -19.32 -14.53 -12.02
CA THR A 116 -19.42 -13.17 -12.56
C THR A 116 -18.12 -12.75 -13.25
N LEU A 117 -16.97 -12.94 -12.60
CA LEU A 117 -15.65 -12.67 -13.20
C LEU A 117 -15.46 -13.42 -14.53
N ARG A 118 -15.86 -14.69 -14.60
CA ARG A 118 -15.74 -15.49 -15.83
C ARG A 118 -16.69 -15.05 -16.94
N LYS A 119 -17.89 -14.57 -16.60
CA LYS A 119 -18.94 -14.21 -17.56
C LYS A 119 -18.84 -12.78 -18.07
N THR A 120 -18.56 -11.83 -17.18
CA THR A 120 -18.61 -10.39 -17.47
C THR A 120 -17.25 -9.71 -17.31
N GLY A 121 -16.24 -10.40 -16.75
CA GLY A 121 -14.95 -9.80 -16.41
C GLY A 121 -15.00 -8.90 -15.16
N GLU A 122 -16.16 -8.77 -14.52
CA GLU A 122 -16.33 -7.95 -13.32
C GLU A 122 -15.57 -8.56 -12.13
N GLY A 123 -14.71 -7.74 -11.52
CA GLY A 123 -13.77 -8.16 -10.46
C GLY A 123 -12.31 -8.17 -10.90
N SER A 124 -12.03 -8.20 -12.20
CA SER A 124 -10.66 -8.10 -12.75
C SER A 124 -9.96 -6.80 -12.34
N GLY A 125 -10.73 -5.71 -12.16
CA GLY A 125 -10.23 -4.42 -11.69
C GLY A 125 -9.52 -4.48 -10.34
N ALA A 126 -10.00 -5.30 -9.39
CA ALA A 126 -9.34 -5.43 -8.09
C ALA A 126 -7.96 -6.09 -8.22
N GLY A 127 -7.85 -7.10 -9.08
CA GLY A 127 -6.56 -7.73 -9.43
C GLY A 127 -5.63 -6.75 -10.15
N ALA A 128 -6.14 -5.99 -11.12
CA ALA A 128 -5.35 -4.99 -11.85
C ALA A 128 -4.80 -3.91 -10.92
N VAL A 129 -5.59 -3.43 -9.95
CA VAL A 129 -5.14 -2.45 -8.94
C VAL A 129 -4.06 -3.04 -8.02
N ALA A 130 -4.21 -4.28 -7.57
CA ALA A 130 -3.19 -4.94 -6.74
C ALA A 130 -1.87 -5.14 -7.49
N LEU A 131 -1.93 -5.56 -8.76
CA LEU A 131 -0.75 -5.71 -9.61
C LEU A 131 -0.09 -4.37 -9.94
N ALA A 132 -0.90 -3.34 -10.25
CA ALA A 132 -0.41 -1.98 -10.45
C ALA A 132 0.26 -1.42 -9.20
N ALA A 133 -0.27 -1.73 -8.00
CA ALA A 133 0.36 -1.32 -6.76
C ALA A 133 1.73 -1.95 -6.57
N ILE A 134 1.85 -3.26 -6.77
CA ILE A 134 3.14 -3.97 -6.65
C ILE A 134 4.13 -3.49 -7.71
N GLY A 135 3.72 -3.43 -8.97
CA GLY A 135 4.58 -3.01 -10.09
C GLY A 135 4.99 -1.54 -10.01
N GLY A 136 4.06 -0.66 -9.64
CA GLY A 136 4.34 0.77 -9.44
C GLY A 136 5.21 1.01 -8.20
N GLY A 137 4.97 0.28 -7.11
CA GLY A 137 5.82 0.32 -5.92
C GLY A 137 7.25 -0.10 -6.22
N TYR A 138 7.43 -1.16 -7.02
CA TYR A 138 8.74 -1.59 -7.51
C TYR A 138 9.40 -0.53 -8.41
N ALA A 139 8.64 0.10 -9.32
CA ALA A 139 9.15 1.15 -10.20
C ALA A 139 9.73 2.34 -9.42
N VAL A 140 9.07 2.75 -8.33
CA VAL A 140 9.46 3.90 -7.51
C VAL A 140 10.62 3.57 -6.56
N ALA A 141 10.74 2.33 -6.10
CA ALA A 141 11.68 1.96 -5.04
C ALA A 141 13.18 1.98 -5.42
N GLY A 142 13.52 2.27 -6.67
CA GLY A 142 14.90 2.55 -7.07
C GLY A 142 15.81 1.32 -7.25
N ARG A 143 15.28 0.09 -7.14
CA ARG A 143 16.07 -1.13 -7.25
C ARG A 143 15.79 -1.92 -8.53
N GLY A 144 16.86 -2.45 -9.13
CA GLY A 144 16.82 -3.29 -10.33
C GLY A 144 17.03 -2.52 -11.64
N PRO A 145 16.97 -3.20 -12.78
CA PRO A 145 17.17 -2.60 -14.10
C PRO A 145 16.19 -1.45 -14.37
N VAL A 146 16.67 -0.36 -14.98
CA VAL A 146 15.82 0.80 -15.29
C VAL A 146 14.65 0.43 -16.20
N TRP A 147 14.86 -0.50 -17.15
CA TRP A 147 13.83 -0.92 -18.09
C TRP A 147 12.65 -1.63 -17.42
N THR A 148 12.88 -2.50 -16.43
CA THR A 148 11.79 -3.17 -15.70
C THR A 148 10.97 -2.16 -14.92
N ARG A 149 11.63 -1.16 -14.32
CA ARG A 149 10.98 -0.06 -13.59
C ARG A 149 10.13 0.81 -14.50
N VAL A 150 10.63 1.15 -15.69
CA VAL A 150 9.86 1.90 -16.69
C VAL A 150 8.65 1.08 -17.13
N ALA A 151 8.83 -0.20 -17.46
CA ALA A 151 7.73 -1.06 -17.89
C ALA A 151 6.63 -1.19 -16.83
N THR A 152 6.99 -1.47 -15.56
CA THR A 152 6.01 -1.61 -14.48
C THR A 152 5.40 -0.27 -14.07
N GLY A 153 6.16 0.83 -14.17
CA GLY A 153 5.66 2.18 -13.95
C GLY A 153 4.65 2.62 -15.00
N VAL A 154 4.92 2.35 -16.28
CA VAL A 154 4.00 2.57 -17.39
C VAL A 154 2.73 1.74 -17.22
N LEU A 155 2.86 0.47 -16.82
CA LEU A 155 1.70 -0.37 -16.54
C LEU A 155 0.84 0.18 -15.39
N ALA A 156 1.45 0.62 -14.29
CA ALA A 156 0.73 1.23 -13.18
C ALA A 156 0.04 2.55 -13.58
N ALA A 157 0.72 3.38 -14.39
CA ALA A 157 0.14 4.60 -14.94
C ALA A 157 -1.04 4.30 -15.89
N ALA A 158 -0.94 3.25 -16.70
CA ALA A 158 -2.02 2.79 -17.57
C ALA A 158 -3.24 2.32 -16.77
N VAL A 159 -3.04 1.63 -15.62
CA VAL A 159 -4.15 1.25 -14.73
C VAL A 159 -4.77 2.48 -14.07
N ALA A 160 -3.99 3.47 -13.63
CA ALA A 160 -4.51 4.71 -13.09
C ALA A 160 -5.31 5.51 -14.14
N ALA A 161 -4.80 5.61 -15.37
CA ALA A 161 -5.49 6.22 -16.50
C ALA A 161 -6.77 5.45 -16.84
N GLY A 162 -6.73 4.12 -16.82
CA GLY A 162 -7.90 3.25 -17.01
C GLY A 162 -8.97 3.48 -15.94
N ALA A 163 -8.58 3.66 -14.67
CA ALA A 163 -9.50 4.02 -13.60
C ALA A 163 -10.18 5.37 -13.87
N ALA A 164 -9.43 6.41 -14.26
CA ALA A 164 -9.99 7.70 -14.63
C ALA A 164 -10.92 7.61 -15.86
N ALA A 165 -10.51 6.89 -16.91
CA ALA A 165 -11.28 6.69 -18.13
C ALA A 165 -12.55 5.87 -17.91
N SER A 166 -12.57 5.00 -16.89
CA SER A 166 -13.75 4.22 -16.52
C SER A 166 -14.93 5.09 -16.05
N VAL A 167 -14.63 6.29 -15.55
CA VAL A 167 -15.63 7.20 -14.98
C VAL A 167 -16.66 7.65 -16.01
N PRO A 168 -16.27 8.26 -17.16
CA PRO A 168 -17.23 8.59 -18.20
C PRO A 168 -17.72 7.35 -18.98
N SER A 169 -16.93 6.27 -19.10
CA SER A 169 -17.34 5.10 -19.89
C SER A 169 -18.36 4.22 -19.19
N VAL A 170 -18.29 4.08 -17.86
CA VAL A 170 -19.25 3.34 -17.04
C VAL A 170 -20.36 4.26 -16.52
N GLY A 171 -20.00 5.46 -16.05
CA GLY A 171 -20.94 6.41 -15.47
C GLY A 171 -21.72 7.26 -16.47
N GLY A 172 -21.36 7.19 -17.75
CA GLY A 172 -22.01 7.93 -18.84
C GLY A 172 -22.03 9.45 -18.64
N ARG A 173 -23.06 10.11 -19.18
CA ARG A 173 -23.20 11.59 -19.12
C ARG A 173 -23.21 12.15 -17.70
N ARG A 174 -23.67 11.38 -16.71
CA ARG A 174 -23.71 11.79 -15.29
C ARG A 174 -22.31 12.00 -14.71
N LEU A 175 -21.34 11.23 -15.16
CA LEU A 175 -19.94 11.31 -14.71
C LEU A 175 -19.00 11.73 -15.86
N SER A 176 -19.51 12.53 -16.80
CA SER A 176 -18.66 13.18 -17.80
C SER A 176 -17.55 13.97 -17.12
N LEU A 177 -16.33 13.93 -17.68
CA LEU A 177 -15.18 14.69 -17.18
C LEU A 177 -15.37 16.20 -17.26
N ALA A 178 -16.31 16.68 -18.08
CA ALA A 178 -16.71 18.09 -18.12
C ALA A 178 -17.54 18.52 -16.90
N THR A 179 -18.01 17.56 -16.09
CA THR A 179 -18.74 17.86 -14.86
C THR A 179 -17.79 17.83 -13.66
N PRO A 180 -17.98 18.70 -12.64
CA PRO A 180 -17.17 18.67 -11.43
C PRO A 180 -17.19 17.30 -10.74
N ARG A 181 -18.35 16.63 -10.77
CA ARG A 181 -18.53 15.30 -10.16
C ARG A 181 -17.75 14.22 -10.90
N GLY A 182 -17.79 14.20 -12.23
CA GLY A 182 -17.02 13.26 -13.04
C GLY A 182 -15.52 13.46 -12.86
N ALA A 183 -15.04 14.71 -12.93
CA ALA A 183 -13.65 15.06 -12.71
C ALA A 183 -13.14 14.63 -11.31
N LEU A 184 -13.90 14.93 -10.25
CA LEU A 184 -13.57 14.50 -8.89
C LEU A 184 -13.51 12.97 -8.76
N THR A 185 -14.47 12.26 -9.35
CA THR A 185 -14.49 10.78 -9.31
C THR A 185 -13.29 10.18 -10.05
N ALA A 186 -12.91 10.75 -11.19
CA ALA A 186 -11.73 10.32 -11.95
C ALA A 186 -10.43 10.58 -11.19
N ALA A 187 -10.29 11.75 -10.59
CA ALA A 187 -9.16 12.09 -9.73
C ALA A 187 -9.06 11.15 -8.53
N LEU A 188 -10.19 10.82 -7.89
CA LEU A 188 -10.23 9.87 -6.78
C LEU A 188 -9.78 8.47 -7.22
N GLY A 189 -10.30 7.95 -8.34
CA GLY A 189 -9.92 6.63 -8.87
C GLY A 189 -8.42 6.53 -9.21
N ALA A 190 -7.93 7.45 -10.03
CA ALA A 190 -6.51 7.48 -10.42
C ALA A 190 -5.60 7.74 -9.22
N GLY A 191 -5.95 8.72 -8.38
CA GLY A 191 -5.21 9.07 -7.18
C GLY A 191 -5.12 7.91 -6.19
N SER A 192 -6.19 7.14 -6.00
CA SER A 192 -6.17 5.94 -5.16
C SER A 192 -5.21 4.88 -5.70
N VAL A 193 -5.17 4.63 -7.02
CA VAL A 193 -4.23 3.67 -7.62
C VAL A 193 -2.79 4.12 -7.40
N LEU A 194 -2.48 5.38 -7.69
CA LEU A 194 -1.12 5.93 -7.53
C LEU A 194 -0.69 5.96 -6.07
N THR A 195 -1.57 6.37 -5.15
CA THR A 195 -1.30 6.36 -3.71
C THR A 195 -0.99 4.95 -3.23
N PHE A 196 -1.74 3.95 -3.71
CA PHE A 196 -1.51 2.56 -3.32
C PHE A 196 -0.19 2.01 -3.87
N ALA A 197 0.17 2.37 -5.11
CA ALA A 197 1.47 2.05 -5.68
C ALA A 197 2.62 2.68 -4.89
N LEU A 198 2.48 3.95 -4.47
CA LEU A 198 3.48 4.62 -3.63
C LEU A 198 3.62 3.93 -2.27
N ALA A 199 2.52 3.58 -1.61
CA ALA A 199 2.54 2.85 -0.35
C ALA A 199 3.21 1.47 -0.51
N ALA A 200 2.92 0.76 -1.59
CA ALA A 200 3.51 -0.54 -1.91
C ALA A 200 5.00 -0.47 -2.28
N SER A 201 5.60 0.73 -2.39
CA SER A 201 7.04 0.89 -2.58
C SER A 201 7.86 0.58 -1.31
N VAL A 202 7.26 0.72 -0.12
CA VAL A 202 7.94 0.60 1.18
C VAL A 202 8.79 -0.67 1.31
N PRO A 203 8.28 -1.89 0.99
CA PRO A 203 9.05 -3.13 1.15
C PRO A 203 10.25 -3.24 0.20
N PHE A 204 10.22 -2.50 -0.91
CA PHE A 204 11.26 -2.52 -1.93
C PHE A 204 12.39 -1.52 -1.67
N ARG A 205 12.17 -0.51 -0.83
CA ARG A 205 13.12 0.58 -0.55
C ARG A 205 14.32 0.14 0.29
N ALA A 206 15.42 0.90 0.19
CA ALA A 206 16.64 0.68 0.95
C ALA A 206 16.53 1.10 2.41
N ARG A 207 17.37 0.48 3.26
CA ARG A 207 17.52 0.85 4.67
C ARG A 207 18.07 2.27 4.75
N ALA A 208 17.61 3.08 5.70
CA ALA A 208 18.01 4.48 5.78
C ALA A 208 19.50 4.69 6.15
N THR A 209 20.12 3.74 6.85
CA THR A 209 21.48 3.88 7.42
C THR A 209 22.61 3.23 6.61
N GLY A 210 22.31 2.33 5.66
CA GLY A 210 23.34 1.49 5.00
C GLY A 210 24.01 2.08 3.75
N ASP A 211 23.55 3.23 3.24
CA ASP A 211 24.05 3.83 1.99
C ASP A 211 24.91 5.09 2.23
N ALA A 212 24.79 5.76 3.38
CA ALA A 212 25.71 6.84 3.76
C ALA A 212 27.15 6.33 3.97
N ALA A 213 27.31 5.10 4.48
CA ALA A 213 28.62 4.49 4.69
C ALA A 213 29.25 3.90 3.41
N ARG A 214 28.46 3.61 2.37
CA ARG A 214 28.98 3.08 1.09
C ARG A 214 29.35 4.17 0.08
N GLY A 215 28.90 5.40 0.29
CA GLY A 215 29.29 6.57 -0.50
C GLY A 215 30.65 7.16 -0.13
N SER A 216 31.14 6.97 1.11
CA SER A 216 32.41 7.55 1.59
C SER A 216 33.63 6.62 1.49
N SER A 217 33.47 5.41 0.96
CA SER A 217 34.58 4.45 0.74
C SER A 217 34.98 4.33 -0.73
N ALA A 218 34.46 5.20 -1.59
CA ALA A 218 34.74 5.22 -3.04
C ALA A 218 35.43 6.51 -3.49
N GLU A 219 35.92 7.33 -2.55
CA GLU A 219 36.85 8.45 -2.82
C GLU A 219 38.27 8.10 -2.35
#